data_AF-A0A7C6HBQ6-F1
#
_entry.id   AF-A0A7C6HBQ6-F1
#
_cell.length_a   1.000
_cell.length_b   1.000
_cell.length_c   1.000
_cell.angle_alpha   90.00
_cell.angle_beta   90.00
_cell.angle_gamma   90.00
#
_symmetry.space_group_name_H-M   'P 1'
#
loop_
_entity.id
_entity.type
_entity.pdbx_description
1 polymer ?
#
loop_
_entity_poly.entity_id
_entity_poly.type
_entity_poly.pdbx_seq_one_letter_code
_entity_poly.pdbx_strand_id
1 'polypeptide(L)'
;MRTVEDDLWIYFGYPNEFWRNKCTVCREKVGTLKVPVPECIDCWKVEIWSQSPWFVEEMVSAGYGSGDGGADSYGTNHNGRLPQPGGGSCIDGHLGESWHPGSLSGGQDRLYWLAFELAARYGSAFVAKVSKHPLQVVRTGEPLAQYPCSPTDNLLMIYATSVKEREQIRQAVCHALGLDASAAADIPVRRGCWLYDPILGPWQSWEKR
;
A
#
# COMPACT_ATOMS: atom_id res chain seq x y z
N MET A 1 -22.67 12.79 -6.17
CA MET A 1 -23.20 11.85 -5.17
C MET A 1 -21.99 11.14 -4.57
N ARG A 2 -21.72 11.30 -3.27
CA ARG A 2 -20.62 10.57 -2.60
C ARG A 2 -21.01 9.09 -2.52
N THR A 3 -20.12 8.22 -2.93
CA THR A 3 -20.27 6.76 -2.81
C THR A 3 -19.64 6.28 -1.52
N VAL A 4 -20.01 5.09 -1.04
CA VAL A 4 -19.32 4.43 0.10
C VAL A 4 -17.81 4.29 -0.16
N GLU A 5 -17.38 4.17 -1.42
CA GLU A 5 -15.96 4.17 -1.76
C GLU A 5 -15.28 5.52 -1.49
N ASP A 6 -15.98 6.65 -1.67
CA ASP A 6 -15.41 7.98 -1.43
C ASP A 6 -15.15 8.24 0.06
N ASP A 7 -15.84 7.54 0.95
CA ASP A 7 -15.61 7.61 2.40
C ASP A 7 -14.43 6.74 2.84
N LEU A 8 -14.14 5.66 2.11
CA LEU A 8 -13.08 4.71 2.45
C LEU A 8 -11.73 5.00 1.80
N TRP A 9 -11.71 5.64 0.62
CA TRP A 9 -10.52 5.74 -0.22
C TRP A 9 -10.11 7.18 -0.52
N ILE A 10 -8.80 7.40 -0.61
CA ILE A 10 -8.19 8.56 -1.26
C ILE A 10 -7.64 8.10 -2.60
N TYR A 11 -8.01 8.79 -3.66
CA TYR A 11 -7.66 8.42 -5.03
C TYR A 11 -6.40 9.15 -5.49
N PHE A 12 -5.51 8.42 -6.15
CA PHE A 12 -4.31 8.93 -6.78
C PHE A 12 -4.36 8.66 -8.30
N GLY A 13 -3.88 9.64 -9.06
CA GLY A 13 -4.02 9.67 -10.51
C GLY A 13 -5.42 10.10 -10.97
N TYR A 14 -5.79 9.76 -12.20
CA TYR A 14 -7.10 10.13 -12.76
C TYR A 14 -8.05 8.92 -12.72
N PRO A 15 -9.02 8.87 -11.77
CA PRO A 15 -10.05 7.84 -11.78
C PRO A 15 -10.93 8.00 -13.01
N ASN A 16 -10.51 7.37 -14.10
CA ASN A 16 -11.17 7.45 -15.39
C ASN A 16 -12.45 6.62 -15.40
N GLU A 17 -13.37 6.95 -16.31
CA GLU A 17 -14.62 6.22 -16.48
C GLU A 17 -14.38 4.73 -16.75
N PHE A 18 -13.27 4.39 -17.40
CA PHE A 18 -12.89 3.02 -17.68
C PHE A 18 -12.86 2.15 -16.41
N TRP A 19 -12.12 2.55 -15.36
CA TRP A 19 -12.04 1.74 -14.14
C TRP A 19 -13.35 1.69 -13.35
N ARG A 20 -14.12 2.79 -13.33
CA ARG A 20 -15.44 2.83 -12.68
C ARG A 20 -16.43 1.90 -13.38
N ASN A 21 -16.46 1.94 -14.70
CA ASN A 21 -17.34 1.11 -15.52
C ASN A 21 -16.91 -0.35 -15.43
N LYS A 22 -15.61 -0.65 -15.50
CA LYS A 22 -15.09 -2.02 -15.40
C LYS A 22 -15.46 -2.70 -14.08
N CYS A 23 -15.30 -2.01 -12.95
CA CYS A 23 -15.69 -2.54 -11.64
C CYS A 23 -17.21 -2.72 -11.53
N THR A 24 -18.00 -1.77 -12.04
CA THR A 24 -19.46 -1.84 -12.02
C THR A 24 -19.99 -2.99 -12.88
N VAL A 25 -19.49 -3.16 -14.10
CA VAL A 25 -19.87 -4.25 -15.01
C VAL A 25 -19.45 -5.61 -14.44
N CYS A 26 -18.23 -5.72 -13.89
CA CYS A 26 -17.79 -6.93 -13.18
C CYS A 26 -18.77 -7.28 -12.04
N ARG A 27 -19.14 -6.28 -11.22
CA ARG A 27 -20.08 -6.45 -10.10
C ARG A 27 -21.45 -6.97 -10.54
N GLU A 28 -22.04 -6.36 -11.56
CA GLU A 28 -23.37 -6.73 -12.07
C GLU A 28 -23.38 -8.14 -12.68
N LYS A 29 -22.37 -8.43 -13.51
CA LYS A 29 -22.25 -9.74 -14.17
C LYS A 29 -21.99 -10.86 -13.18
N VAL A 30 -21.06 -10.67 -12.23
CA VAL A 30 -20.80 -11.69 -11.19
C VAL A 30 -21.99 -11.84 -10.26
N GLY A 31 -22.67 -10.74 -9.93
CA GLY A 31 -23.91 -10.75 -9.15
C GLY A 31 -24.98 -11.68 -9.76
N THR A 32 -25.04 -11.73 -11.10
CA THR A 32 -26.00 -12.54 -11.86
C THR A 32 -25.49 -13.96 -12.13
N LEU A 33 -24.29 -14.08 -12.71
CA LEU A 33 -23.79 -15.34 -13.27
C LEU A 33 -23.08 -16.24 -12.25
N LYS A 34 -22.60 -15.67 -11.13
CA LYS A 34 -21.88 -16.38 -10.07
C LYS A 34 -20.65 -17.18 -10.57
N VAL A 35 -20.03 -16.74 -11.66
CA VAL A 35 -18.81 -17.32 -12.24
C VAL A 35 -17.83 -16.21 -12.64
N PRO A 36 -16.52 -16.50 -12.82
CA PRO A 36 -15.56 -15.52 -13.32
C PRO A 36 -15.98 -14.99 -14.70
N VAL A 37 -15.88 -13.67 -14.87
CA VAL A 37 -16.19 -12.98 -16.12
C VAL A 37 -15.00 -12.13 -16.59
N PRO A 38 -14.85 -11.86 -17.90
CA PRO A 38 -13.70 -11.15 -18.45
C PRO A 38 -13.39 -9.83 -17.75
N GLU A 39 -14.40 -9.05 -17.36
CA GLU A 39 -14.22 -7.77 -16.69
C GLU A 39 -13.54 -7.89 -15.32
N CYS A 40 -13.73 -9.02 -14.63
CA CYS A 40 -13.08 -9.32 -13.35
C CYS A 40 -11.71 -9.98 -13.57
N ILE A 41 -11.56 -10.80 -14.61
CA ILE A 41 -10.31 -11.45 -14.99
C ILE A 41 -9.27 -10.41 -15.37
N ASP A 42 -9.62 -9.39 -16.16
CA ASP A 42 -8.65 -8.37 -16.57
C ASP A 42 -8.46 -7.25 -15.53
N CYS A 43 -8.91 -7.46 -14.30
CA CYS A 43 -8.81 -6.50 -13.20
C CYS A 43 -7.72 -6.94 -12.22
N TRP A 44 -6.47 -6.64 -12.55
CA TRP A 44 -5.33 -6.87 -11.67
C TRP A 44 -5.17 -5.73 -10.66
N LYS A 45 -4.65 -6.07 -9.48
CA LYS A 45 -4.36 -5.16 -8.38
C LYS A 45 -3.01 -5.52 -7.79
N VAL A 46 -2.15 -4.52 -7.64
CA VAL A 46 -0.95 -4.60 -6.80
C VAL A 46 -1.33 -4.07 -5.43
N GLU A 47 -1.09 -4.86 -4.38
CA GLU A 47 -1.50 -4.59 -3.01
C GLU A 47 -0.28 -4.34 -2.13
N ILE A 48 -0.22 -3.17 -1.51
CA ILE A 48 0.85 -2.76 -0.61
C ILE A 48 0.22 -2.45 0.74
N TRP A 49 0.35 -3.39 1.67
CA TRP A 49 -0.15 -3.25 3.03
C TRP A 49 0.92 -2.61 3.90
N SER A 50 0.50 -1.72 4.80
CA SER A 50 1.45 -0.92 5.59
C SER A 50 2.34 -1.74 6.53
N GLN A 51 1.90 -2.95 6.89
CA GLN A 51 2.58 -3.92 7.74
C GLN A 51 2.99 -5.19 6.99
N SER A 52 3.04 -5.16 5.64
CA SER A 52 3.60 -6.28 4.87
C SER A 52 5.08 -6.50 5.24
N PRO A 53 5.54 -7.75 5.45
CA PRO A 53 6.93 -8.04 5.84
C PRO A 53 7.96 -7.39 4.91
N TRP A 54 7.82 -7.57 3.59
CA TRP A 54 8.71 -6.92 2.60
C TRP A 54 8.73 -5.39 2.67
N PHE A 55 7.63 -4.76 3.10
CA PHE A 55 7.50 -3.31 3.20
C PHE A 55 8.03 -2.79 4.55
N VAL A 56 7.99 -3.63 5.59
CA VAL A 56 8.47 -3.31 6.93
C VAL A 56 9.96 -3.60 7.10
N GLU A 57 10.49 -4.67 6.51
CA GLU A 57 11.92 -5.01 6.55
C GLU A 57 12.78 -3.90 5.93
N GLU A 58 12.22 -3.15 5.00
CA GLU A 58 12.83 -1.92 4.49
C GLU A 58 12.95 -0.83 5.55
N MET A 59 12.03 -0.75 6.52
CA MET A 59 12.15 0.17 7.67
C MET A 59 13.41 -0.12 8.49
N VAL A 60 13.79 -1.39 8.61
CA VAL A 60 14.93 -1.84 9.43
C VAL A 60 16.24 -1.69 8.65
N SER A 61 16.23 -2.03 7.35
CA SER A 61 17.43 -1.99 6.50
C SER A 61 17.85 -0.56 6.12
N ALA A 62 16.91 0.39 6.09
CA ALA A 62 17.20 1.82 5.90
C ALA A 62 17.82 2.51 7.14
N GLY A 63 18.16 1.77 8.20
CA GLY A 63 18.95 2.28 9.34
C GLY A 63 18.15 2.90 10.48
N TYR A 64 16.91 2.47 10.73
CA TYR A 64 16.13 2.90 11.89
C TYR A 64 15.91 1.74 12.85
N GLY A 65 17.00 1.37 13.54
CA GLY A 65 16.92 0.56 14.74
C GLY A 65 16.14 1.30 15.82
N SER A 66 15.21 0.58 16.44
CA SER A 66 14.47 0.93 17.64
C SER A 66 15.27 1.80 18.60
N GLY A 67 14.63 2.87 19.11
CA GLY A 67 15.11 3.51 20.32
C GLY A 67 15.25 2.45 21.41
N ASP A 68 16.46 2.32 21.94
CA ASP A 68 16.74 1.56 23.14
C ASP A 68 15.99 2.21 24.32
N GLY A 69 14.78 1.70 24.57
CA GLY A 69 14.20 1.67 25.90
C GLY A 69 15.02 0.68 26.72
N GLY A 70 15.73 1.21 27.72
CA GLY A 70 16.79 0.53 28.42
C GLY A 70 16.42 -0.73 29.21
N ALA A 71 17.46 -1.54 29.43
CA ALA A 71 17.63 -2.40 30.58
C ALA A 71 19.12 -2.44 30.95
N ASP A 72 19.44 -1.73 32.03
CA ASP A 72 20.44 -1.97 33.07
C ASP A 72 21.94 -2.21 32.75
N SER A 73 22.72 -1.20 33.16
CA SER A 73 23.88 -1.26 34.06
C SER A 73 25.18 -1.93 33.57
N TYR A 74 26.21 -1.11 33.32
CA TYR A 74 27.43 -0.98 34.15
C TYR A 74 28.39 0.06 33.51
N GLY A 75 28.93 1.01 34.31
CA GLY A 75 30.24 1.64 34.01
C GLY A 75 30.33 3.17 33.86
N THR A 76 30.26 3.88 34.99
CA THR A 76 31.11 5.03 35.41
C THR A 76 31.44 6.26 34.51
N ASN A 77 31.01 7.42 35.05
CA ASN A 77 31.68 8.74 35.19
C ASN A 77 32.11 9.56 33.95
N HIS A 78 31.47 10.73 33.73
CA HIS A 78 31.94 12.03 34.27
C HIS A 78 31.05 13.22 33.83
N ASN A 79 30.69 14.05 34.83
CA ASN A 79 30.45 15.51 34.81
C ASN A 79 29.51 16.16 33.77
N GLY A 80 28.38 16.69 34.28
CA GLY A 80 28.15 18.14 34.20
C GLY A 80 26.80 18.63 33.65
N ARG A 81 25.99 19.18 34.57
CA ARG A 81 24.94 20.21 34.38
C ARG A 81 23.59 19.81 33.74
N LEU A 82 22.56 19.78 34.58
CA LEU A 82 21.18 20.13 34.19
C LEU A 82 21.05 21.65 33.98
N PRO A 83 20.14 22.08 33.11
CA PRO A 83 18.96 22.76 33.65
C PRO A 83 17.62 22.26 33.09
N GLN A 84 16.60 22.65 33.85
CA GLN A 84 15.18 22.28 33.85
C GLN A 84 14.33 22.96 32.75
N PRO A 85 13.00 22.67 32.67
CA PRO A 85 12.19 22.74 31.45
C PRO A 85 11.53 24.10 31.23
N GLY A 86 11.21 24.42 29.98
CA GLY A 86 10.29 25.50 29.68
C GLY A 86 10.25 25.88 28.20
N GLY A 87 9.03 26.06 27.69
CA GLY A 87 8.79 26.87 26.49
C GLY A 87 8.23 26.09 25.32
N GLY A 88 6.90 25.92 25.31
CA GLY A 88 6.20 25.75 24.04
C GLY A 88 6.41 26.98 23.17
N SER A 89 6.64 26.79 21.88
CA SER A 89 6.46 27.82 20.87
C SER A 89 6.12 27.16 19.55
N CYS A 90 4.86 27.30 19.19
CA CYS A 90 4.38 27.73 17.87
C CYS A 90 5.27 27.33 16.69
N ILE A 91 4.83 26.26 16.02
CA ILE A 91 5.16 25.91 14.64
C ILE A 91 5.04 27.15 13.75
N ASP A 92 6.14 27.56 13.13
CA ASP A 92 6.10 28.41 11.95
C ASP A 92 7.25 28.03 11.01
N GLY A 93 6.89 27.84 9.74
CA GLY A 93 7.79 27.83 8.58
C GLY A 93 8.73 26.62 8.42
N HIS A 94 8.41 25.73 7.48
CA HIS A 94 9.06 25.73 6.16
C HIS A 94 8.50 24.62 5.25
N LEU A 95 7.76 25.07 4.22
CA LEU A 95 7.62 24.34 2.96
C LEU A 95 9.03 24.12 2.39
N GLY A 96 9.52 22.89 2.44
CA GLY A 96 10.86 22.55 1.96
C GLY A 96 11.43 21.23 2.45
N GLU A 97 10.74 20.48 3.31
CA GLU A 97 11.19 19.14 3.68
C GLU A 97 10.85 18.16 2.57
N SER A 98 11.90 17.63 1.94
CA SER A 98 11.79 16.52 1.01
C SER A 98 11.18 15.34 1.76
N TRP A 99 9.97 14.94 1.35
CA TRP A 99 9.31 13.76 1.88
C TRP A 99 10.12 12.56 1.44
N HIS A 100 11.02 12.10 2.30
CA HIS A 100 11.77 10.88 2.11
C HIS A 100 11.09 9.77 2.90
N PRO A 101 11.04 8.51 2.40
CA PRO A 101 10.42 7.38 3.09
C PRO A 101 10.86 7.22 4.55
N GLY A 102 12.14 7.54 4.83
CA GLY A 102 12.75 7.46 6.16
C GLY A 102 12.29 8.52 7.16
N SER A 103 11.65 9.62 6.73
CA SER A 103 11.16 10.69 7.61
C SER A 103 9.72 10.45 8.13
N LEU A 104 9.04 9.43 7.61
CA LEU A 104 7.61 9.19 7.86
C LEU A 104 7.43 8.19 9.01
N SER A 105 6.78 8.65 10.08
CA SER A 105 6.61 7.94 11.35
C SER A 105 5.52 6.86 11.34
N GLY A 106 4.72 6.75 10.27
CA GLY A 106 3.61 5.80 10.19
C GLY A 106 3.53 5.06 8.85
N GLY A 107 3.13 3.79 8.89
CA GLY A 107 2.92 2.99 7.68
C GLY A 107 1.94 3.64 6.70
N GLN A 108 0.91 4.34 7.19
CA GLN A 108 -0.04 5.09 6.37
C GLN A 108 0.61 6.24 5.60
N ASP A 109 1.46 7.03 6.25
CA ASP A 109 2.11 8.18 5.64
C ASP A 109 3.04 7.74 4.51
N ARG A 110 3.70 6.60 4.67
CA ARG A 110 4.53 5.98 3.61
C ARG A 110 3.71 5.51 2.42
N LEU A 111 2.51 4.96 2.65
CA LEU A 111 1.60 4.61 1.57
C LEU A 111 1.17 5.86 0.79
N TYR A 112 0.89 6.98 1.49
CA TYR A 112 0.56 8.25 0.82
C TYR A 112 1.73 8.79 0.01
N TRP A 113 2.93 8.79 0.59
CA TRP A 113 4.14 9.21 -0.11
C TRP A 113 4.37 8.37 -1.37
N LEU A 114 4.31 7.04 -1.26
CA LEU A 114 4.54 6.14 -2.39
C LEU A 114 3.49 6.35 -3.48
N ALA A 115 2.22 6.51 -3.10
CA ALA A 115 1.14 6.79 -4.03
C ALA A 115 1.35 8.14 -4.76
N PHE A 116 1.81 9.17 -4.05
CA PHE A 116 2.13 10.47 -4.62
C PHE A 116 3.32 10.39 -5.59
N GLU A 117 4.41 9.75 -5.18
CA GLU A 117 5.61 9.59 -5.99
C GLU A 117 5.32 8.85 -7.31
N LEU A 118 4.56 7.76 -7.24
CA LEU A 118 4.14 7.02 -8.41
C LEU A 118 3.18 7.84 -9.29
N ALA A 119 2.21 8.55 -8.70
CA ALA A 119 1.29 9.39 -9.46
C ALA A 119 2.02 10.54 -10.19
N ALA A 120 3.02 11.15 -9.55
CA ALA A 120 3.82 12.22 -10.15
C ALA A 120 4.64 11.71 -11.35
N ARG A 121 5.18 10.49 -11.27
CA ARG A 121 5.98 9.89 -12.35
C ARG A 121 5.16 9.35 -13.52
N TYR A 122 4.02 8.70 -13.24
CA TYR A 122 3.26 7.93 -14.23
C TYR A 122 1.96 8.63 -14.68
N GLY A 123 1.58 9.74 -14.06
CA GLY A 123 0.51 10.62 -14.51
C GLY A 123 -0.86 9.94 -14.62
N SER A 124 -1.61 10.27 -15.67
CA SER A 124 -3.02 9.84 -15.84
C SER A 124 -3.23 8.35 -16.10
N ALA A 125 -2.16 7.61 -16.42
CA ALA A 125 -2.23 6.16 -16.58
C ALA A 125 -2.21 5.43 -15.23
N PHE A 126 -1.69 6.07 -14.19
CA PHE A 126 -1.67 5.53 -12.84
C PHE A 126 -3.05 5.67 -12.20
N VAL A 127 -3.61 4.57 -11.73
CA VAL A 127 -4.86 4.59 -10.94
C VAL A 127 -4.62 3.81 -9.68
N ALA A 128 -4.63 4.52 -8.56
CA ALA A 128 -4.43 3.94 -7.25
C ALA A 128 -5.38 4.51 -6.21
N LYS A 129 -5.56 3.75 -5.13
CA LYS A 129 -6.34 4.17 -3.98
C LYS A 129 -5.58 3.82 -2.70
N VAL A 130 -5.55 4.75 -1.76
CA VAL A 130 -5.05 4.51 -0.40
C VAL A 130 -6.23 4.54 0.56
N SER A 131 -6.32 3.55 1.45
CA SER A 131 -7.37 3.51 2.46
C SER A 131 -7.22 4.64 3.47
N LYS A 132 -8.31 5.31 3.84
CA LYS A 132 -8.31 6.34 4.90
C LYS A 132 -8.19 5.75 6.31
N HIS A 133 -8.69 4.52 6.47
CA HIS A 133 -8.70 3.77 7.73
C HIS A 133 -8.28 2.32 7.46
N PRO A 134 -7.84 1.57 8.49
CA PRO A 134 -7.50 0.16 8.34
C PRO A 134 -8.68 -0.64 7.79
N LEU A 135 -8.40 -1.48 6.80
CA LEU A 135 -9.36 -2.37 6.15
C LEU A 135 -9.10 -3.81 6.59
N GLN A 136 -10.12 -4.66 6.50
CA GLN A 136 -9.94 -6.10 6.70
C GLN A 136 -8.94 -6.65 5.67
N VAL A 137 -7.92 -7.36 6.18
CA VAL A 137 -6.91 -8.00 5.34
C VAL A 137 -7.50 -9.27 4.75
N VAL A 138 -7.70 -9.27 3.43
CA VAL A 138 -8.16 -10.44 2.67
C VAL A 138 -6.97 -11.05 1.94
N ARG A 139 -6.53 -12.22 2.42
CA ARG A 139 -5.30 -12.91 1.98
C ARG A 139 -5.58 -13.87 0.83
N THR A 140 -6.01 -13.31 -0.30
CA THR A 140 -6.35 -14.09 -1.51
C THR A 140 -5.42 -13.82 -2.69
N GLY A 141 -4.54 -12.81 -2.58
CA GLY A 141 -3.45 -12.58 -3.53
C GLY A 141 -2.20 -13.38 -3.23
N GLU A 142 -1.17 -13.18 -4.05
CA GLU A 142 0.12 -13.87 -3.94
C GLU A 142 1.29 -12.89 -4.03
N PRO A 143 2.39 -13.14 -3.29
CA PRO A 143 2.61 -14.27 -2.39
C PRO A 143 1.90 -14.11 -1.02
N LEU A 144 1.34 -15.21 -0.50
CA LEU A 144 0.57 -15.20 0.77
C LEU A 144 1.42 -14.80 1.98
N ALA A 145 2.70 -15.17 1.98
CA ALA A 145 3.64 -14.87 3.07
C ALA A 145 3.87 -13.37 3.29
N GLN A 146 3.51 -12.54 2.30
CA GLN A 146 3.79 -11.12 2.29
C GLN A 146 2.59 -10.26 2.75
N TYR A 147 1.50 -10.90 3.18
CA TYR A 147 0.39 -10.22 3.84
C TYR A 147 0.68 -9.98 5.33
N PRO A 148 0.18 -8.87 5.91
CA PRO A 148 0.36 -8.59 7.33
C PRO A 148 -0.31 -9.66 8.20
N CYS A 149 0.22 -9.91 9.40
CA CYS A 149 -0.38 -10.82 10.37
C CYS A 149 -1.66 -10.25 11.01
N SER A 150 -1.75 -8.91 11.11
CA SER A 150 -2.92 -8.22 11.65
C SER A 150 -4.19 -8.53 10.84
N PRO A 151 -5.37 -8.66 11.48
CA PRO A 151 -6.63 -8.83 10.76
C PRO A 151 -7.05 -7.58 9.98
N THR A 152 -6.53 -6.41 10.35
CA THR A 152 -6.80 -5.14 9.67
C THR A 152 -5.52 -4.35 9.45
N ASP A 153 -5.41 -3.68 8.31
CA ASP A 153 -4.25 -2.84 7.98
C ASP A 153 -4.62 -1.79 6.92
N ASN A 154 -3.79 -0.77 6.76
CA ASN A 154 -3.92 0.20 5.69
C ASN A 154 -3.38 -0.37 4.38
N LEU A 155 -4.04 -0.02 3.28
CA LEU A 155 -3.76 -0.56 1.95
C LEU A 155 -3.58 0.56 0.93
N LEU A 156 -2.48 0.50 0.18
CA LEU A 156 -2.37 1.09 -1.14
C LEU A 156 -2.66 0.02 -2.19
N MET A 157 -3.66 0.27 -3.01
CA MET A 157 -4.07 -0.60 -4.10
C MET A 157 -3.87 0.11 -5.44
N ILE A 158 -3.11 -0.49 -6.35
CA ILE A 158 -2.82 0.04 -7.68
C ILE A 158 -3.42 -0.89 -8.73
N TYR A 159 -4.18 -0.34 -9.68
CA TYR A 159 -4.90 -1.13 -10.68
C TYR A 159 -4.07 -1.36 -11.94
N ALA A 160 -4.21 -2.55 -12.53
CA ALA A 160 -3.59 -2.92 -13.79
C ALA A 160 -4.57 -3.71 -14.68
N THR A 161 -4.51 -3.48 -15.98
CA THR A 161 -5.36 -4.11 -16.99
C THR A 161 -4.79 -5.41 -17.55
N SER A 162 -3.49 -5.67 -17.33
CA SER A 162 -2.80 -6.84 -17.86
C SER A 162 -1.71 -7.32 -16.90
N VAL A 163 -1.26 -8.57 -17.09
CA VAL A 163 -0.11 -9.13 -16.35
C VAL A 163 1.16 -8.31 -16.59
N LYS A 164 1.38 -7.85 -17.84
CA LYS A 164 2.53 -7.02 -18.20
C LYS A 164 2.54 -5.70 -17.42
N GLU A 165 1.41 -5.00 -17.41
CA GLU A 165 1.26 -3.74 -16.68
C GLU A 165 1.42 -3.93 -15.17
N ARG A 166 0.85 -5.02 -14.62
CA ARG A 166 1.00 -5.40 -13.21
C ARG A 166 2.46 -5.55 -12.81
N GLU A 167 3.27 -6.26 -13.59
CA GLU A 167 4.71 -6.42 -13.27
C GLU A 167 5.48 -5.11 -13.42
N GLN A 168 5.14 -4.28 -14.41
CA GLN A 168 5.73 -2.94 -14.55
C GLN A 168 5.45 -2.06 -13.32
N ILE A 169 4.25 -2.15 -12.75
CA ILE A 169 3.90 -1.43 -11.51
C ILE A 169 4.72 -1.95 -10.33
N ARG A 170 4.88 -3.27 -10.16
CA ARG A 170 5.71 -3.83 -9.06
C ARG A 170 7.16 -3.35 -9.16
N GLN A 171 7.72 -3.33 -10.37
CA GLN A 171 9.06 -2.78 -10.62
C GLN A 171 9.14 -1.28 -10.32
N ALA A 172 8.12 -0.51 -10.70
CA ALA A 172 8.02 0.91 -10.41
C ALA A 172 7.98 1.19 -8.90
N VAL A 173 7.26 0.36 -8.13
CA VAL A 173 7.21 0.43 -6.67
C VAL A 173 8.61 0.18 -6.09
N CYS A 174 9.31 -0.88 -6.51
CA CYS A 174 10.68 -1.12 -6.08
C CYS A 174 11.60 0.07 -6.37
N HIS A 175 11.56 0.58 -7.60
CA HIS A 175 12.39 1.71 -8.00
C HIS A 175 12.05 3.00 -7.22
N ALA A 176 10.77 3.24 -6.90
CA ALA A 176 10.39 4.37 -6.05
C ALA A 176 10.95 4.21 -4.63
N LEU A 177 10.93 3.00 -4.09
CA LEU A 177 11.46 2.68 -2.76
C LEU A 177 12.99 2.52 -2.71
N GLY A 178 13.68 2.55 -3.85
CA GLY A 178 15.13 2.31 -3.90
C GLY A 178 15.54 0.84 -3.78
N LEU A 179 14.59 -0.08 -3.99
CA LEU A 179 14.80 -1.53 -3.91
C LEU A 179 15.29 -2.12 -5.24
N ASP A 180 15.95 -3.28 -5.15
CA ASP A 180 16.27 -4.07 -6.33
C ASP A 180 14.99 -4.57 -7.04
N ALA A 181 15.06 -4.70 -8.35
CA ALA A 181 13.92 -5.14 -9.15
C ALA A 181 13.45 -6.57 -8.80
N SER A 182 14.32 -7.43 -8.25
CA SER A 182 13.96 -8.78 -7.80
C SER A 182 12.98 -8.77 -6.63
N ALA A 183 13.02 -7.75 -5.76
CA ALA A 183 12.07 -7.59 -4.64
C ALA A 183 10.63 -7.37 -5.13
N ALA A 184 10.44 -7.05 -6.42
CA ALA A 184 9.11 -6.93 -7.01
C ALA A 184 8.30 -8.21 -6.79
N ALA A 185 8.94 -9.39 -6.79
CA ALA A 185 8.31 -10.69 -6.61
C ALA A 185 7.62 -10.88 -5.24
N ASP A 186 7.99 -10.09 -4.23
CA ASP A 186 7.38 -10.12 -2.90
C ASP A 186 6.13 -9.25 -2.79
N ILE A 187 5.92 -8.30 -3.70
CA ILE A 187 4.78 -7.38 -3.62
C ILE A 187 3.49 -8.14 -3.97
N PRO A 188 2.51 -8.28 -3.05
CA PRO A 188 1.31 -9.03 -3.33
C PRO A 188 0.52 -8.52 -4.53
N VAL A 189 0.00 -9.46 -5.32
CA VAL A 189 -0.93 -9.17 -6.42
C VAL A 189 -2.19 -10.01 -6.32
N ARG A 190 -3.29 -9.43 -6.76
CA ARG A 190 -4.60 -10.09 -6.79
C ARG A 190 -5.35 -9.75 -8.08
N ARG A 191 -6.29 -10.61 -8.45
CA ARG A 191 -7.20 -10.44 -9.58
C ARG A 191 -8.65 -10.32 -9.09
N GLY A 192 -9.46 -9.51 -9.76
CA GLY A 192 -10.89 -9.37 -9.46
C GLY A 192 -11.20 -8.60 -8.17
N CYS A 193 -12.44 -8.69 -7.69
CA CYS A 193 -12.97 -7.88 -6.59
C CYS A 193 -13.14 -8.72 -5.32
N TRP A 194 -12.52 -8.28 -4.23
CA TRP A 194 -12.48 -8.98 -2.94
C TRP A 194 -13.87 -9.33 -2.38
N LEU A 195 -14.86 -8.48 -2.61
CA LEU A 195 -16.26 -8.70 -2.22
C LEU A 195 -16.85 -9.98 -2.84
N TYR A 196 -16.31 -10.39 -3.99
CA TYR A 196 -16.76 -11.54 -4.77
C TYR A 196 -15.80 -12.71 -4.70
N ASP A 197 -14.65 -12.61 -4.04
CA ASP A 197 -13.73 -13.73 -3.84
C ASP A 197 -14.44 -14.97 -3.23
N PRO A 198 -15.38 -14.85 -2.26
CA PRO A 198 -16.13 -16.00 -1.75
C PRO A 198 -17.02 -16.69 -2.79
N ILE A 199 -17.46 -15.95 -3.82
CA ILE A 199 -18.35 -16.44 -4.87
C ILE A 199 -17.54 -17.02 -6.03
N LEU A 200 -16.46 -16.33 -6.41
CA LEU A 200 -15.65 -16.65 -7.57
C LEU A 200 -14.56 -17.68 -7.27
N GLY A 201 -14.26 -17.92 -5.99
CA GLY A 201 -13.14 -18.74 -5.58
C GLY A 201 -11.78 -18.09 -5.87
N PRO A 202 -10.68 -18.81 -5.60
CA PRO A 202 -9.33 -18.29 -5.76
C PRO A 202 -9.04 -17.97 -7.23
N TRP A 203 -8.54 -16.78 -7.50
CA TRP A 203 -8.34 -16.29 -8.87
C TRP A 203 -7.29 -17.06 -9.66
N GLN A 204 -6.38 -17.73 -8.96
CA GLN A 204 -5.39 -18.65 -9.52
C GLN A 204 -6.04 -19.78 -10.33
N SER A 205 -7.28 -20.13 -10.00
CA SER A 205 -8.05 -21.18 -10.68
C SER A 205 -8.78 -20.69 -11.94
N TRP A 206 -8.81 -19.37 -12.19
CA TRP A 206 -9.64 -18.79 -13.25
C TRP A 206 -9.07 -19.04 -14.65
N GLU A 207 -7.79 -19.41 -14.78
CA GLU A 207 -7.13 -19.65 -16.09
C GLU A 207 -7.37 -21.04 -16.69
N LYS A 208 -8.33 -21.82 -16.16
CA LYS A 208 -8.66 -23.17 -16.65
C LYS A 208 -9.90 -23.26 -17.55
N ARG A 209 -10.25 -22.22 -18.31
CA ARG A 209 -11.32 -22.33 -19.32
C ARG A 209 -10.97 -21.66 -20.63
#